data_AF-W8YZT9-F1
#
_entry.id   AF-W8YZT9-F1
#
_cell.length_a   1.000
_cell.length_b   1.000
_cell.length_c   1.000
_cell.angle_alpha   90.00
_cell.angle_beta   90.00
_cell.angle_gamma   90.00
#
_symmetry.space_group_name_H-M   'P 1'
#
loop_
_entity.id
_entity.type
_entity.pdbx_description
1 polymer ?
#
loop_
_entity_poly.entity_id
_entity_poly.type
_entity_poly.pdbx_seq_one_letter_code
_entity_poly.pdbx_strand_id
1 'polypeptide(L)'
;MKTYAYVAVTKTADGRVAAGVEFQRLTDEGFLPYWISSWVRDGLKSPSIRQAVTLILSESLAAVDPEHTEVEFASFVGPFHRHAEIRDQLRLCARDGLKIRLRFEQRHVIVRRSNALELANDALRRGTTISMPV
;
A
#
# COMPACT_ATOMS: atom_id res chain seq x y z
N MET A 1 0.69 5.66 18.46
CA MET A 1 -0.45 4.99 17.78
C MET A 1 0.04 4.23 16.55
N LYS A 2 -0.79 3.32 16.00
CA LYS A 2 -0.43 2.44 14.87
C LYS A 2 -1.36 2.66 13.68
N THR A 3 -0.77 2.76 12.50
CA THR A 3 -1.45 2.69 11.20
C THR A 3 -1.47 1.26 10.68
N TYR A 4 -2.62 0.84 10.17
CA TYR A 4 -2.77 -0.38 9.37
C TYR A 4 -3.00 0.02 7.92
N ALA A 5 -2.12 -0.38 7.02
CA ALA A 5 -2.20 -0.03 5.60
C ALA A 5 -2.43 -1.30 4.78
N TYR A 6 -3.60 -1.44 4.17
CA TYR A 6 -3.92 -2.58 3.32
C TYR A 6 -3.56 -2.26 1.88
N VAL A 7 -2.76 -3.13 1.26
CA VAL A 7 -2.17 -2.88 -0.06
C VAL A 7 -2.59 -3.99 -1.02
N ALA A 8 -3.14 -3.61 -2.16
CA ALA A 8 -3.38 -4.50 -3.29
C ALA A 8 -2.64 -3.97 -4.51
N VAL A 9 -2.02 -4.86 -5.27
CA VAL A 9 -1.35 -4.52 -6.54
C VAL A 9 -1.92 -5.41 -7.63
N THR A 10 -2.22 -4.81 -8.77
CA THR A 10 -2.69 -5.49 -9.97
C THR A 10 -1.77 -5.16 -11.14
N LYS A 11 -1.60 -6.11 -12.06
CA LYS A 11 -0.83 -5.94 -13.28
C LYS A 11 -1.67 -6.42 -14.46
N THR A 12 -1.84 -5.57 -15.46
CA THR A 12 -2.59 -5.87 -16.68
C THR A 12 -1.69 -6.57 -17.70
N ALA A 13 -2.32 -7.21 -18.70
CA ALA A 13 -1.60 -7.93 -19.77
C ALA A 13 -0.71 -7.01 -20.63
N ASP A 14 -1.11 -5.75 -20.80
CA ASP A 14 -0.33 -4.71 -21.48
C ASP A 14 0.82 -4.12 -20.63
N GLY A 15 1.00 -4.64 -19.41
CA GLY A 15 2.14 -4.31 -18.55
C GLY A 15 1.91 -3.14 -17.60
N ARG A 16 0.74 -2.48 -17.61
CA ARG A 16 0.42 -1.45 -16.59
C ARG A 16 0.35 -2.07 -15.21
N VAL A 17 0.84 -1.33 -14.23
CA VAL A 17 0.77 -1.72 -12.81
C VAL A 17 -0.05 -0.67 -12.10
N ALA A 18 -1.00 -1.14 -11.29
CA ALA A 18 -1.78 -0.29 -10.41
C ALA A 18 -1.81 -0.85 -9.00
N ALA A 19 -2.05 0.02 -8.04
CA ALA A 19 -2.19 -0.36 -6.65
C ALA A 19 -3.23 0.46 -5.94
N GLY A 20 -3.80 -0.11 -4.90
CA GLY A 20 -4.64 0.58 -3.95
C GLY A 20 -4.08 0.38 -2.56
N VAL A 21 -4.11 1.45 -1.78
CA VAL A 21 -3.67 1.49 -0.40
C VAL A 21 -4.77 2.16 0.41
N GLU A 22 -5.27 1.48 1.42
CA GLU A 22 -6.22 2.05 2.37
C GLU A 22 -5.58 2.04 3.76
N PHE A 23 -5.49 3.22 4.36
CA PHE A 23 -4.95 3.42 5.69
C PHE A 23 -6.07 3.46 6.71
N GLN A 24 -5.94 2.64 7.73
CA GLN A 24 -6.89 2.49 8.81
C GLN A 24 -6.19 2.75 10.15
N ARG A 25 -6.95 3.32 11.07
CA ARG A 25 -6.57 3.45 12.49
C ARG A 25 -7.44 2.51 13.32
N LEU A 26 -6.89 1.96 14.40
CA LEU A 26 -7.69 1.22 15.37
C LEU A 26 -8.37 2.21 16.31
N THR A 27 -9.69 2.10 16.42
CA THR A 27 -10.58 2.83 17.33
C THR A 27 -11.28 1.82 18.25
N ASP A 28 -12.03 2.31 19.23
CA ASP A 28 -12.82 1.44 20.13
C ASP A 28 -13.90 0.64 19.37
N GLU A 29 -14.35 1.15 18.23
CA GLU A 29 -15.37 0.53 17.37
C GLU A 29 -14.75 -0.42 16.31
N GLY A 30 -13.42 -0.50 16.24
CA GLY A 30 -12.69 -1.35 15.30
C GLY A 30 -11.77 -0.57 14.38
N PHE A 31 -11.68 -0.98 13.12
CA PHE A 31 -10.78 -0.33 12.16
C PHE A 31 -11.54 0.73 11.36
N LEU A 32 -11.07 1.97 11.42
CA LEU A 32 -11.66 3.09 10.69
C LEU A 32 -10.68 3.59 9.61
N PRO A 33 -11.08 3.62 8.32
CA PRO A 33 -10.27 4.20 7.27
C PRO A 33 -10.14 5.71 7.46
N TYR A 34 -8.96 6.26 7.15
CA TYR A 34 -8.72 7.71 7.24
C TYR A 34 -7.98 8.28 6.03
N TRP A 35 -7.37 7.44 5.21
CA TRP A 35 -6.70 7.86 3.99
C TRP A 35 -6.77 6.75 2.95
N ILE A 36 -6.91 7.13 1.70
CA ILE A 36 -6.83 6.22 0.55
C ILE A 36 -5.84 6.71 -0.48
N SER A 37 -5.20 5.77 -1.15
CA SER A 37 -4.31 6.02 -2.26
C SER A 37 -4.58 5.00 -3.35
N SER A 38 -4.72 5.47 -4.58
CA SER A 38 -4.92 4.66 -5.77
C SER A 38 -3.86 5.08 -6.78
N TRP A 39 -3.08 4.14 -7.27
CA TRP A 39 -1.88 4.35 -8.08
C TRP A 39 -2.02 3.66 -9.41
N VAL A 40 -1.62 4.32 -10.49
CA VAL A 40 -1.38 3.68 -11.78
C VAL A 40 -0.10 4.21 -12.39
N ARG A 41 0.69 3.32 -12.96
CA ARG A 41 1.92 3.68 -13.69
C ARG A 41 1.87 3.07 -15.09
N ASP A 42 1.95 3.95 -16.06
CA ASP A 42 2.11 3.61 -17.47
C ASP A 42 3.59 3.55 -17.86
N GLY A 43 3.94 2.72 -18.84
CA GLY A 43 5.17 2.89 -19.60
C GLY A 43 6.50 2.56 -18.91
N LEU A 44 6.52 2.06 -17.67
CA LEU A 44 7.72 1.39 -17.18
C LEU A 44 7.91 0.12 -18.04
N LYS A 45 9.01 0.02 -18.79
CA LYS A 45 9.39 -1.22 -19.49
C LYS A 45 9.57 -2.32 -18.44
N SER A 46 8.50 -3.08 -18.20
CA SER A 46 8.41 -4.23 -17.29
C SER A 46 9.12 -4.04 -15.93
N PRO A 47 8.68 -3.09 -15.08
CA PRO A 47 9.15 -3.09 -13.71
C PRO A 47 8.68 -4.42 -13.10
N SER A 48 9.57 -5.07 -12.36
CA SER A 48 9.15 -6.23 -11.59
C SER A 48 8.06 -5.78 -10.60
N ILE A 49 7.09 -6.64 -10.29
CA ILE A 49 6.06 -6.35 -9.27
C ILE A 49 6.72 -5.89 -7.96
N ARG A 50 7.94 -6.39 -7.67
CA ARG A 50 8.76 -5.93 -6.53
C ARG A 50 9.09 -4.44 -6.58
N GLN A 51 9.62 -3.93 -7.70
CA GLN A 51 9.97 -2.52 -7.84
C GLN A 51 8.74 -1.62 -7.71
N ALA A 52 7.62 -2.02 -8.33
CA ALA A 52 6.37 -1.29 -8.21
C ALA A 52 5.89 -1.25 -6.75
N VAL A 53 5.91 -2.39 -6.05
CA VAL A 53 5.56 -2.47 -4.63
C VAL A 53 6.44 -1.54 -3.80
N THR A 54 7.76 -1.57 -3.96
CA THR A 54 8.66 -0.67 -3.20
C THR A 54 8.29 0.80 -3.43
N LEU A 55 8.10 1.22 -4.69
CA LEU A 55 7.77 2.60 -5.02
C LEU A 55 6.44 3.04 -4.38
N ILE A 56 5.38 2.24 -4.58
CA ILE A 56 4.05 2.51 -4.03
C ILE A 56 4.10 2.63 -2.51
N LEU A 57 4.83 1.72 -1.84
CA LEU A 57 4.97 1.74 -0.38
C LEU A 57 5.76 2.96 0.09
N SER A 58 6.85 3.33 -0.59
CA SER A 58 7.63 4.54 -0.26
C SER A 58 6.78 5.81 -0.40
N GLU A 59 6.04 5.96 -1.49
CA GLU A 59 5.16 7.12 -1.72
C GLU A 59 4.00 7.14 -0.70
N SER A 60 3.52 5.97 -0.28
CA SER A 60 2.47 5.80 0.73
C SER A 60 2.89 6.23 2.14
N LEU A 61 4.19 6.28 2.45
CA LEU A 61 4.66 6.71 3.78
C LEU A 61 4.29 8.16 4.10
N ALA A 62 4.15 9.03 3.09
CA ALA A 62 3.75 10.42 3.26
C ALA A 62 2.30 10.57 3.78
N ALA A 63 1.45 9.54 3.59
CA ALA A 63 0.07 9.53 4.05
C ALA A 63 -0.09 8.97 5.48
N VAL A 64 0.99 8.47 6.10
CA VAL A 64 0.94 7.98 7.47
C VAL A 64 0.83 9.16 8.42
N ASP A 65 -0.26 9.21 9.17
CA ASP A 65 -0.54 10.23 10.20
C ASP A 65 0.72 10.54 11.03
N PRO A 66 1.18 11.81 11.11
CA PRO A 66 2.34 12.23 11.88
C PRO A 66 2.38 11.74 13.34
N GLU A 67 1.22 11.58 13.97
CA GLU A 67 1.10 11.13 15.37
C GLU A 67 1.34 9.61 15.53
N HIS A 68 1.30 8.87 14.43
CA HIS A 68 1.51 7.43 14.44
C HIS A 68 3.01 7.10 14.40
N THR A 69 3.44 6.21 15.28
CA THR A 69 4.86 5.81 15.40
C THR A 69 5.14 4.44 14.81
N GLU A 70 4.10 3.75 14.33
CA GLU A 70 4.21 2.47 13.64
C GLU A 70 3.23 2.42 12.46
N VAL A 71 3.68 1.88 11.33
CA VAL A 71 2.85 1.48 10.19
C VAL A 71 3.07 0.00 9.88
N GLU A 72 1.98 -0.73 9.74
CA GLU A 72 1.98 -2.11 9.26
C GLU A 72 1.29 -2.18 7.91
N PHE A 73 2.07 -2.44 6.86
CA PHE A 73 1.54 -2.72 5.54
C PHE A 73 1.17 -4.21 5.44
N ALA A 74 -0.07 -4.50 5.05
CA ALA A 74 -0.58 -5.85 4.84
C ALA A 74 -0.93 -6.06 3.37
N SER A 75 -0.47 -7.16 2.76
CA SER A 75 -0.76 -7.47 1.36
C SER A 75 -0.69 -8.96 1.05
N PHE A 76 -1.36 -9.36 -0.02
CA PHE A 76 -1.28 -10.71 -0.59
C PHE A 76 -0.26 -10.86 -1.72
N VAL A 77 0.49 -9.79 -2.04
CA VAL A 77 1.38 -9.78 -3.20
C VAL A 77 2.73 -10.39 -2.82
N GLY A 78 3.26 -11.28 -3.67
CA GLY A 78 4.46 -12.08 -3.41
C GLY A 78 5.71 -11.35 -2.86
N PRO A 79 6.03 -10.09 -3.25
CA PRO A 79 7.14 -9.35 -2.66
C PRO A 79 7.03 -9.18 -1.15
N PHE A 80 5.82 -9.17 -0.59
CA PHE A 80 5.65 -9.13 0.86
C PHE A 80 6.34 -10.34 1.51
N HIS A 81 6.32 -11.56 0.97
CA HIS A 81 7.07 -12.69 1.57
C HIS A 81 8.57 -12.43 1.78
N ARG A 82 9.18 -11.51 1.01
CA ARG A 82 10.61 -11.15 1.12
C ARG A 82 10.78 -9.86 1.93
N HIS A 83 10.20 -9.84 3.13
CA HIS A 83 10.01 -8.65 3.97
C HIS A 83 11.30 -7.85 4.27
N ALA A 84 12.47 -8.48 4.37
CA ALA A 84 13.69 -7.80 4.83
C ALA A 84 14.16 -6.70 3.85
N GLU A 85 14.33 -7.04 2.56
CA GLU A 85 14.86 -6.13 1.53
C GLU A 85 13.93 -4.92 1.33
N ILE A 86 12.63 -5.15 1.22
CA ILE A 86 11.63 -4.08 1.04
C ILE A 86 11.59 -3.20 2.28
N ARG A 87 11.59 -3.77 3.49
CA ARG A 87 11.57 -3.00 4.73
C ARG A 87 12.79 -2.09 4.85
N ASP A 88 13.98 -2.58 4.47
CA ASP A 88 15.20 -1.78 4.57
C ASP A 88 15.20 -0.63 3.56
N GLN A 89 14.66 -0.83 2.35
CA GLN A 89 14.41 0.26 1.40
C GLN A 89 13.40 1.28 1.95
N LEU A 90 12.31 0.82 2.56
CA LEU A 90 11.29 1.71 3.12
C LEU A 90 11.80 2.53 4.30
N ARG A 91 12.72 2.00 5.10
CA ARG A 91 13.35 2.74 6.21
C ARG A 91 14.12 3.96 5.72
N LEU A 92 14.72 3.90 4.53
CA LEU A 92 15.42 5.05 3.95
C LEU A 92 14.46 6.16 3.52
N CYS A 93 13.19 5.83 3.26
CA CYS A 93 12.16 6.79 2.85
C CYS A 93 11.28 7.27 4.03
N ALA A 94 11.35 6.59 5.17
CA ALA A 94 10.52 6.90 6.32
C ALA A 94 11.09 8.05 7.14
N ARG A 95 10.19 8.83 7.77
CA ARG A 95 10.59 9.81 8.78
C ARG A 95 11.23 9.12 9.99
N ASP A 96 12.08 9.86 10.68
CA ASP A 96 12.76 9.38 11.89
C ASP A 96 11.76 8.86 12.94
N GLY A 97 12.10 7.71 13.52
CA GLY A 97 11.30 7.07 14.57
C GLY A 97 10.07 6.28 14.10
N LEU A 98 9.68 6.33 12.81
CA LEU A 98 8.58 5.53 12.29
C LEU A 98 8.98 4.06 12.14
N LYS A 99 8.32 3.17 12.87
CA LYS A 99 8.51 1.71 12.75
C LYS A 99 7.69 1.17 11.57
N ILE A 100 8.32 0.38 10.71
CA ILE A 100 7.68 -0.21 9.53
C ILE A 100 7.61 -1.73 9.70
N ARG A 101 6.41 -2.28 9.55
CA ARG A 101 6.16 -3.72 9.46
C ARG A 101 5.51 -4.06 8.13
N LEU A 102 5.88 -5.22 7.60
CA LEU A 102 5.28 -5.80 6.41
C LEU A 102 4.64 -7.13 6.84
N ARG A 103 3.39 -7.37 6.45
CA ARG A 103 2.67 -8.60 6.74
C ARG A 103 2.10 -9.18 5.45
N PHE A 104 2.46 -10.43 5.16
CA PHE A 104 1.81 -11.17 4.09
C PHE A 104 0.48 -11.72 4.61
N GLU A 105 -0.60 -11.47 3.88
CA GLU A 105 -1.95 -11.88 4.22
C GLU A 105 -2.62 -12.56 3.04
N GLN A 106 -3.55 -13.47 3.32
CA GLN A 106 -4.30 -14.10 2.23
C GLN A 106 -5.21 -13.08 1.54
N ARG A 107 -5.35 -13.20 0.22
CA ARG A 107 -6.12 -12.25 -0.61
C ARG A 107 -7.54 -12.02 -0.08
N HIS A 108 -8.23 -13.07 0.36
CA HIS A 108 -9.60 -12.96 0.85
C HIS A 108 -9.69 -12.16 2.17
N VAL A 109 -8.64 -12.15 2.99
CA VAL A 109 -8.57 -11.35 4.23
C VAL A 109 -8.47 -9.88 3.86
N ILE A 110 -7.57 -9.53 2.94
CA ILE A 110 -7.40 -8.15 2.46
C ILE A 110 -8.71 -7.63 1.86
N VAL A 111 -9.35 -8.39 0.97
CA VAL A 111 -10.63 -8.00 0.33
C VAL A 111 -11.75 -7.80 1.34
N ARG A 112 -11.81 -8.61 2.40
CA ARG A 112 -12.84 -8.44 3.46
C ARG A 112 -12.58 -7.25 4.38
N ARG A 113 -11.33 -6.82 4.52
CA ARG A 113 -10.92 -5.79 5.48
C ARG A 113 -10.69 -4.43 4.84
N SER A 114 -10.68 -4.34 3.52
CA SER A 114 -10.26 -3.13 2.83
C SER A 114 -10.73 -3.06 1.38
N ASN A 115 -10.93 -1.82 0.89
CA ASN A 115 -11.22 -1.52 -0.51
C ASN A 115 -9.96 -1.43 -1.39
N ALA A 116 -8.77 -1.80 -0.89
CA ALA A 116 -7.50 -1.68 -1.61
C ALA A 116 -7.53 -2.28 -3.03
N LEU A 117 -8.22 -3.41 -3.24
CA LEU A 117 -8.33 -4.00 -4.58
C LEU A 117 -9.23 -3.18 -5.51
N GLU A 118 -10.31 -2.61 -4.98
CA GLU A 118 -11.22 -1.75 -5.74
C GLU A 118 -10.51 -0.46 -6.14
N LEU A 119 -9.76 0.16 -5.20
CA LEU A 119 -8.91 1.33 -5.45
C LEU A 119 -7.88 1.06 -6.56
N ALA A 120 -7.23 -0.12 -6.57
CA ALA A 120 -6.29 -0.48 -7.62
C ALA A 120 -6.95 -0.56 -9.01
N ASN A 121 -8.13 -1.19 -9.08
CA ASN A 121 -8.88 -1.32 -10.33
C ASN A 121 -9.43 0.02 -10.83
N ASP A 122 -9.83 0.87 -9.89
CA ASP A 122 -10.30 2.21 -10.14
C ASP A 122 -9.19 3.13 -10.68
N ALA A 123 -7.96 3.04 -10.15
CA ALA A 123 -6.78 3.69 -10.73
C ALA A 123 -6.52 3.25 -12.17
N LEU A 124 -6.61 1.95 -12.47
CA LEU A 124 -6.48 1.45 -13.85
C LEU A 124 -7.54 2.03 -14.78
N ARG A 125 -8.79 2.10 -14.30
CA ARG A 125 -9.92 2.59 -15.10
C ARG A 125 -9.77 4.07 -15.42
N ARG A 126 -9.37 4.86 -14.43
CA ARG A 126 -9.17 6.31 -14.60
C ARG A 126 -7.87 6.68 -15.31
N GLY A 127 -6.86 5.82 -15.27
CA GLY A 127 -5.52 6.15 -15.79
C GLY A 127 -4.80 7.25 -15.00
N THR A 128 -5.24 7.52 -13.76
CA THR A 128 -4.67 8.57 -12.91
C THR A 128 -4.49 8.11 -11.47
N THR A 129 -3.44 8.62 -10.82
CA THR A 129 -3.15 8.41 -9.40
C THR A 129 -3.90 9.43 -8.55
N ILE A 130 -4.48 8.97 -7.44
CA ILE A 130 -5.19 9.80 -6.47
C ILE A 130 -4.74 9.42 -5.06
N SER A 131 -4.50 10.40 -4.20
CA SER A 131 -4.20 10.20 -2.78
C SER A 131 -4.91 11.27 -1.96
N MET A 132 -5.79 10.89 -1.04
CA MET A 132 -6.62 11.84 -0.30
C MET A 132 -7.10 11.26 1.06
N PRO A 133 -7.46 12.12 2.03
CA PRO A 133 -8.17 11.69 3.22
C PRO A 133 -9.54 11.08 2.85
N VAL A 134 -10.03 10.18 3.71
CA VAL A 134 -11.39 9.59 3.61
C VAL A 134 -12.42 10.49 4.29
#